data_AF-A0A346ACB1-F1
#
_entry.id   AF-A0A346ACB1-F1
#
_cell.length_a   1.000
_cell.length_b   1.000
_cell.length_c   1.000
_cell.angle_alpha   90.00
_cell.angle_beta   90.00
_cell.angle_gamma   90.00
#
_symmetry.space_group_name_H-M   'P 1'
#
loop_
_entity.id
_entity.type
_entity.pdbx_description
1 polymer ?
#
loop_
_entity_poly.entity_id
_entity_poly.type
_entity_poly.pdbx_seq_one_letter_code
_entity_poly.pdbx_strand_id
1 'polypeptide(L)'
;MLAGIRDIFIISMPQDTPRFEQLLGDGSQWGLNLQYKVQPSPDVLAQAFILGEEFIGSDPCALVLGDNIFYGHDLQKQLEAAVVKESGATVFTYHVHDPERYGVVEFDKEGTAISLEEKPLEPKSNYAVTGLYFYDNSVVDIPRA
;
A
#
# COMPACT_ATOMS: atom_id res chain seq x y z
N MET A 1 7.44 6.27 7.44
CA MET A 1 7.86 7.31 8.42
C MET A 1 6.82 7.59 9.48
N LEU A 2 5.67 8.23 9.18
CA LEU A 2 4.63 8.49 10.21
C LEU A 2 4.07 7.23 10.87
N ALA A 3 4.02 6.12 10.13
CA ALA A 3 3.68 4.79 10.65
C ALA A 3 4.82 4.11 11.44
N GLY A 4 5.94 4.79 11.73
CA GLY A 4 7.10 4.20 12.42
C GLY A 4 8.02 3.33 11.54
N ILE A 5 7.62 2.98 10.32
CA ILE A 5 8.41 2.17 9.37
C ILE A 5 9.69 2.92 8.92
N ARG A 6 10.84 2.22 9.01
CA ARG A 6 12.18 2.74 8.69
C ARG A 6 12.90 1.99 7.57
N ASP A 7 12.66 0.70 7.44
CA ASP A 7 13.10 -0.10 6.29
C ASP A 7 12.07 0.07 5.17
N ILE A 8 12.48 0.64 4.04
CA ILE A 8 11.57 0.96 2.94
C ILE A 8 12.17 0.48 1.60
N PHE A 9 11.36 -0.22 0.84
CA PHE A 9 11.70 -0.72 -0.48
C PHE A 9 11.02 0.12 -1.56
N ILE A 10 11.81 0.81 -2.37
CA ILE A 10 11.34 1.70 -3.43
C ILE A 10 11.42 0.96 -4.76
N ILE A 11 10.25 0.72 -5.35
CA ILE A 11 10.12 0.08 -6.65
C ILE A 11 9.84 1.16 -7.71
N SER A 12 10.60 1.17 -8.79
CA SER A 12 10.40 2.11 -9.89
C SER A 12 10.79 1.53 -11.25
N MET A 13 10.50 2.26 -12.32
CA MET A 13 10.89 1.86 -13.68
C MET A 13 12.41 1.91 -13.86
N PRO A 14 12.98 1.17 -14.84
CA PRO A 14 14.43 1.09 -15.04
C PRO A 14 15.09 2.46 -15.21
N GLN A 15 14.44 3.36 -15.94
CA GLN A 15 14.96 4.71 -16.23
C GLN A 15 14.84 5.69 -15.04
N ASP A 16 13.96 5.43 -14.08
CA ASP A 16 13.65 6.35 -12.98
C ASP A 16 14.27 5.91 -11.65
N THR A 17 14.54 4.62 -11.48
CA THR A 17 15.19 4.07 -10.27
C THR A 17 16.49 4.82 -9.91
N PRO A 18 17.43 5.09 -10.86
CA PRO A 18 18.65 5.85 -10.53
C PRO A 18 18.38 7.29 -10.09
N ARG A 19 17.28 7.89 -10.54
CA ARG A 19 16.88 9.26 -10.13
C ARG A 19 16.35 9.28 -8.71
N PHE A 20 15.56 8.28 -8.33
CA PHE A 20 15.11 8.11 -6.95
C PHE A 20 16.29 7.88 -6.00
N GLU A 21 17.23 7.00 -6.40
CA GLU A 21 18.44 6.75 -5.61
C GLU A 21 19.31 8.02 -5.49
N GLN A 22 19.46 8.80 -6.57
CA GLN A 22 20.15 10.09 -6.51
C GLN A 22 19.47 11.10 -5.57
N LEU A 23 18.13 11.12 -5.54
CA LEU A 23 17.35 12.06 -4.74
C LEU A 23 17.34 11.69 -3.25
N LEU A 24 17.18 10.42 -2.94
CA LEU A 24 16.89 9.94 -1.59
C LEU A 24 18.11 9.26 -0.92
N GLY A 25 19.07 8.79 -1.71
CA GLY A 25 20.24 8.03 -1.25
C GLY A 25 19.84 6.73 -0.56
N ASP A 26 20.62 6.27 0.40
CA ASP A 26 20.26 5.13 1.25
C ASP A 26 19.27 5.51 2.39
N GLY A 27 18.90 6.80 2.49
CA GLY A 27 18.04 7.34 3.55
C GLY A 27 18.71 7.48 4.92
N SER A 28 20.00 7.17 5.06
CA SER A 28 20.74 7.27 6.33
C SER A 28 20.72 8.69 6.90
N GLN A 29 20.70 9.70 6.04
CA GLN A 29 20.52 11.12 6.40
C GLN A 29 19.23 11.42 7.20
N TRP A 30 18.23 10.54 7.12
CA TRP A 30 16.95 10.63 7.84
C TRP A 30 16.75 9.49 8.84
N GLY A 31 17.78 8.66 9.07
CA GLY A 31 17.68 7.48 9.93
C GLY A 31 16.79 6.38 9.34
N LEU A 32 16.70 6.30 8.01
CA LEU A 32 15.99 5.26 7.26
C LEU A 32 17.00 4.27 6.65
N ASN A 33 16.47 3.15 6.18
CA ASN A 33 17.16 2.19 5.34
C ASN A 33 16.36 2.01 4.05
N LEU A 34 16.81 2.68 2.98
CA LEU A 34 16.16 2.65 1.68
C LEU A 34 16.85 1.65 0.77
N GLN A 35 16.07 0.74 0.20
CA GLN A 35 16.51 -0.17 -0.84
C GLN A 35 15.69 0.03 -2.10
N TYR A 36 16.28 -0.28 -3.25
CA TYR A 36 15.71 0.02 -4.57
C TYR A 36 15.57 -1.22 -5.42
N LYS A 37 14.50 -1.28 -6.21
CA LYS A 37 14.29 -2.35 -7.19
C LYS A 37 13.65 -1.83 -8.46
N VAL A 38 14.11 -2.35 -9.58
CA VAL A 38 13.51 -2.08 -10.88
C VAL A 38 12.30 -2.98 -11.08
N GLN A 39 11.18 -2.37 -11.45
CA GLN A 39 10.04 -3.03 -12.06
C GLN A 39 10.14 -2.87 -13.59
N PRO A 40 10.32 -3.95 -14.36
CA PRO A 40 10.52 -3.84 -15.81
C PRO A 40 9.31 -3.29 -16.58
N SER A 41 8.09 -3.54 -16.10
CA SER A 41 6.81 -3.18 -16.73
C SER A 41 5.77 -2.84 -15.66
N PRO A 42 4.88 -1.85 -15.88
CA PRO A 42 3.79 -1.54 -14.96
C PRO A 42 2.69 -2.62 -15.06
N ASP A 43 2.92 -3.75 -14.42
CA ASP A 43 1.95 -4.84 -14.34
C ASP A 43 0.99 -4.61 -13.14
N VAL A 44 0.53 -5.69 -12.51
CA VAL A 44 -0.41 -5.64 -11.39
C VAL A 44 0.30 -5.20 -10.10
N LEU A 45 -0.41 -4.46 -9.24
CA LEU A 45 0.09 -4.00 -7.93
C LEU A 45 0.68 -5.13 -7.07
N ALA A 46 0.10 -6.33 -7.16
CA ALA A 46 0.57 -7.52 -6.46
C ALA A 46 2.03 -7.92 -6.80
N GLN A 47 2.55 -7.47 -7.96
CA GLN A 47 3.95 -7.68 -8.34
C GLN A 47 4.92 -7.02 -7.36
N ALA A 48 4.50 -5.99 -6.61
CA ALA A 48 5.32 -5.38 -5.57
C ALA A 48 5.75 -6.40 -4.50
N PHE A 49 4.87 -7.34 -4.13
CA PHE A 49 5.19 -8.38 -3.15
C PHE A 49 6.12 -9.46 -3.72
N ILE A 50 6.06 -9.72 -5.02
CA ILE A 50 7.00 -10.63 -5.69
C ILE A 50 8.39 -9.99 -5.75
N LEU A 51 8.46 -8.72 -6.17
CA LEU A 51 9.73 -7.98 -6.29
C LEU A 51 10.38 -7.72 -4.92
N GLY A 52 9.55 -7.54 -3.89
CA GLY A 52 9.96 -7.27 -2.52
C GLY A 52 10.03 -8.49 -1.61
N GLU A 53 9.82 -9.71 -2.11
CA GLU A 53 9.76 -10.93 -1.28
C GLU A 53 10.97 -11.08 -0.34
N GLU A 54 12.19 -10.99 -0.90
CA GLU A 54 13.43 -11.11 -0.11
C GLU A 54 13.58 -9.96 0.90
N PHE A 55 13.07 -8.78 0.57
CA PHE A 55 13.11 -7.61 1.44
C PHE A 55 12.11 -7.73 2.60
N ILE A 56 10.91 -8.23 2.32
CA ILE A 56 9.85 -8.45 3.32
C ILE A 56 10.24 -9.60 4.25
N GLY A 57 10.84 -10.66 3.71
CA GLY A 57 11.25 -11.82 4.51
C GLY A 57 10.08 -12.43 5.26
N SER A 58 10.18 -12.50 6.59
CA SER A 58 9.13 -13.01 7.50
C SER A 58 8.32 -11.91 8.19
N ASP A 59 8.56 -10.64 7.86
CA ASP A 59 7.96 -9.51 8.56
C ASP A 59 6.59 -9.13 7.95
N PRO A 60 5.69 -8.49 8.74
CA PRO A 60 4.54 -7.80 8.18
C PRO A 60 5.00 -6.59 7.37
N CYS A 61 4.18 -6.12 6.43
CA CYS A 61 4.57 -5.02 5.56
C CYS A 61 3.42 -4.05 5.29
N ALA A 62 3.80 -2.87 4.82
CA ALA A 62 2.87 -1.88 4.30
C ALA A 62 3.24 -1.52 2.86
N LEU A 63 2.23 -1.33 2.02
CA LEU A 63 2.37 -0.88 0.65
C LEU A 63 1.70 0.48 0.51
N VAL A 64 2.40 1.44 -0.10
CA VAL A 64 1.85 2.75 -0.45
C VAL A 64 2.15 3.07 -1.90
N LEU A 65 1.14 3.58 -2.62
CA LEU A 65 1.33 4.07 -3.99
C LEU A 65 2.05 5.42 -3.97
N GLY A 66 3.10 5.55 -4.78
CA GLY A 66 3.98 6.73 -4.77
C GLY A 66 3.33 8.04 -5.22
N ASP A 67 2.14 7.98 -5.83
CA ASP A 67 1.36 9.13 -6.30
C ASP A 67 0.21 9.52 -5.35
N ASN A 68 0.03 8.79 -4.24
CA ASN A 68 -1.04 9.04 -3.28
C ASN A 68 -0.62 10.07 -2.22
N ILE A 69 -1.50 11.03 -1.96
CA ILE A 69 -1.31 12.07 -0.95
C ILE A 69 -2.34 11.88 0.15
N PHE A 70 -1.87 11.71 1.38
CA PHE A 70 -2.71 11.57 2.57
C PHE A 70 -2.50 12.75 3.50
N TYR A 71 -3.60 13.32 3.99
CA TYR A 71 -3.59 14.41 4.96
C TYR A 71 -4.82 14.35 5.86
N GLY A 72 -4.63 14.53 7.16
CA GLY A 72 -5.71 14.56 8.13
C GLY A 72 -5.19 14.57 9.56
N HIS A 73 -5.97 15.14 10.48
CA HIS A 73 -5.60 15.25 11.89
C HIS A 73 -5.32 13.90 12.54
N ASP A 74 -6.17 12.91 12.29
CA ASP A 74 -6.08 11.58 12.91
C ASP A 74 -5.32 10.55 12.07
N LEU A 75 -4.70 10.96 10.95
CA LEU A 75 -3.98 10.06 10.07
C LEU A 75 -2.91 9.25 10.82
N GLN A 76 -2.10 9.91 11.66
CA GLN A 76 -1.06 9.21 12.41
C GLN A 76 -1.63 8.12 13.33
N LYS A 77 -2.72 8.40 14.05
CA LYS A 77 -3.36 7.41 14.93
C LYS A 77 -3.91 6.22 14.15
N GLN A 78 -4.47 6.47 12.96
CA GLN A 78 -4.96 5.42 12.06
C GLN A 78 -3.82 4.53 11.57
N LEU A 79 -2.67 5.11 11.23
CA LEU A 79 -1.48 4.36 10.84
C LEU A 79 -0.93 3.52 12.00
N GLU A 80 -0.82 4.09 13.20
CA GLU A 80 -0.36 3.38 14.41
C GLU A 80 -1.27 2.19 14.73
N ALA A 81 -2.58 2.35 14.61
CA ALA A 81 -3.55 1.27 14.81
C ALA A 81 -3.43 0.15 13.77
N ALA A 82 -3.11 0.49 12.51
CA ALA A 82 -2.90 -0.51 11.46
C ALA A 82 -1.59 -1.30 11.66
N VAL A 83 -0.53 -0.64 12.14
CA VAL A 83 0.79 -1.26 12.37
C VAL A 83 0.76 -2.30 13.50
N VAL A 84 -0.03 -2.08 14.56
CA VAL A 84 -0.08 -3.00 15.70
C VAL A 84 -0.95 -4.24 15.45
N LYS A 85 -1.64 -4.32 14.31
CA LYS A 85 -2.49 -5.46 13.96
C LYS A 85 -1.62 -6.61 13.46
N GLU A 86 -1.49 -7.66 14.27
CA GLU A 86 -0.58 -8.78 14.02
C GLU A 86 -1.03 -9.70 12.87
N SER A 87 -2.32 -9.72 12.54
CA SER A 87 -2.89 -10.67 11.58
C SER A 87 -3.91 -10.04 10.64
N GLY A 88 -3.93 -10.54 9.41
CA GLY A 88 -4.80 -10.13 8.32
C GLY A 88 -4.29 -8.88 7.60
N ALA A 89 -5.23 -8.21 6.92
CA ALA A 89 -4.97 -6.98 6.20
C ALA A 89 -5.73 -5.80 6.81
N THR A 90 -5.22 -4.59 6.57
CA THR A 90 -5.93 -3.33 6.79
C THR A 90 -5.80 -2.48 5.53
N VAL A 91 -6.93 -2.05 5.00
CA VAL A 91 -7.02 -1.11 3.89
C VAL A 91 -7.84 0.09 4.34
N PHE A 92 -7.58 1.25 3.77
CA PHE A 92 -8.33 2.47 4.09
C PHE A 92 -9.27 2.80 2.95
N THR A 93 -10.50 3.16 3.29
CA THR A 93 -11.48 3.65 2.33
C THR A 93 -11.70 5.14 2.47
N TYR A 94 -12.06 5.78 1.36
CA TYR A 94 -12.39 7.21 1.32
C TYR A 94 -13.60 7.44 0.43
N HIS A 95 -14.47 8.38 0.85
CA HIS A 95 -15.63 8.75 0.04
C HIS A 95 -15.20 9.58 -1.16
N VAL A 96 -15.49 9.10 -2.37
CA VAL A 96 -15.15 9.76 -3.64
C VAL A 96 -16.40 10.06 -4.46
N HIS A 97 -16.28 10.95 -5.42
CA HIS A 97 -17.36 11.27 -6.35
C HIS A 97 -17.48 10.26 -7.50
N ASP A 98 -16.35 9.70 -7.96
CA ASP A 98 -16.26 8.81 -9.12
C ASP A 98 -15.71 7.42 -8.71
N PRO A 99 -16.48 6.61 -7.95
CA PRO A 99 -16.02 5.35 -7.38
C PRO A 99 -15.68 4.26 -8.42
N GLU A 100 -16.27 4.30 -9.61
CA GLU A 100 -16.07 3.33 -10.70
C GLU A 100 -14.63 3.25 -11.22
N ARG A 101 -13.78 4.21 -10.85
CA ARG A 101 -12.37 4.26 -11.24
C ARG A 101 -11.45 3.45 -10.32
N TYR A 102 -11.97 2.95 -9.20
CA TYR A 102 -11.20 2.36 -8.10
C TYR A 102 -11.79 1.03 -7.63
N GLY A 103 -11.12 0.39 -6.67
CA GLY A 103 -11.72 -0.68 -5.87
C GLY A 103 -12.77 -0.10 -4.92
N VAL A 104 -14.03 -0.55 -5.04
CA VAL A 104 -15.17 -0.05 -4.25
C VAL A 104 -15.55 -1.04 -3.18
N VAL A 105 -15.64 -0.59 -1.93
CA VAL A 105 -16.05 -1.41 -0.79
C VAL A 105 -17.51 -1.22 -0.49
N GLU A 106 -18.27 -2.31 -0.43
CA GLU A 106 -19.64 -2.32 0.08
C GLU A 106 -19.65 -2.54 1.59
N PHE A 107 -20.52 -1.83 2.30
CA PHE A 107 -20.72 -1.97 3.73
C PHE A 107 -22.13 -2.45 4.04
N ASP A 108 -22.27 -3.30 5.07
CA ASP A 108 -23.58 -3.61 5.64
C ASP A 108 -24.13 -2.46 6.50
N LYS A 109 -25.29 -2.68 7.13
CA LYS A 109 -25.97 -1.69 7.98
C LYS A 109 -25.20 -1.34 9.26
N GLU A 110 -24.28 -2.20 9.69
CA GLU A 110 -23.46 -2.01 10.89
C GLU A 110 -22.10 -1.36 10.55
N GLY A 111 -21.82 -1.14 9.26
CA GLY A 111 -20.56 -0.57 8.78
C GLY A 111 -19.47 -1.60 8.57
N THR A 112 -19.81 -2.90 8.50
CA THR A 112 -18.86 -3.97 8.19
C THR A 112 -18.68 -4.10 6.69
N ALA A 113 -17.44 -4.17 6.22
CA ALA A 113 -17.14 -4.42 4.81
C ALA A 113 -17.57 -5.83 4.39
N ILE A 114 -18.40 -5.93 3.36
CA ILE A 114 -18.99 -7.19 2.89
C ILE A 114 -18.59 -7.57 1.46
N SER A 115 -18.19 -6.61 0.63
CA SER A 115 -17.67 -6.89 -0.72
C SER A 115 -16.67 -5.83 -1.16
N LEU A 116 -15.77 -6.22 -2.07
CA LEU A 116 -14.80 -5.35 -2.74
C LEU A 116 -14.82 -5.68 -4.23
N GLU A 117 -15.06 -4.68 -5.06
CA GLU A 117 -15.10 -4.83 -6.53
C GLU A 117 -14.14 -3.85 -7.19
N GLU A 118 -13.27 -4.33 -8.08
CA GLU A 118 -12.32 -3.49 -8.81
C GLU A 118 -13.01 -2.84 -10.02
N LYS A 119 -13.08 -1.51 -10.03
CA LYS A 119 -13.63 -0.69 -11.12
C LYS A 119 -15.03 -1.13 -11.58
N PRO A 120 -16.02 -1.20 -10.66
CA PRO A 120 -17.36 -1.67 -10.99
C PRO A 120 -18.06 -0.69 -11.92
N LEU A 121 -18.80 -1.22 -12.91
CA LEU A 121 -19.65 -0.41 -13.80
C LEU A 121 -20.84 0.22 -13.04
N GLU A 122 -21.33 -0.47 -12.01
CA GLU A 122 -22.41 -0.03 -11.12
C GLU A 122 -21.94 -0.10 -9.66
N PRO A 123 -21.27 0.96 -9.15
CA PRO A 123 -20.70 0.98 -7.81
C PRO A 123 -21.77 0.80 -6.72
N LYS A 124 -21.53 -0.14 -5.79
CA LYS A 124 -22.42 -0.41 -4.65
C LYS A 124 -22.29 0.60 -3.51
N SER A 125 -21.23 1.40 -3.53
CA SER A 125 -21.01 2.49 -2.58
C SER A 125 -20.10 3.55 -3.23
N ASN A 126 -19.94 4.68 -2.54
CA ASN A 126 -19.00 5.74 -2.92
C ASN A 126 -17.65 5.63 -2.19
N TYR A 127 -17.37 4.51 -1.51
CA TYR A 127 -16.16 4.32 -0.74
C TYR A 127 -15.12 3.56 -1.56
N ALA A 128 -14.12 4.29 -2.04
CA ALA A 128 -12.98 3.73 -2.76
C ALA A 128 -11.87 3.31 -1.79
N VAL A 129 -11.24 2.17 -2.07
CA VAL A 129 -9.97 1.77 -1.43
C VAL A 129 -8.87 2.72 -1.88
N THR A 130 -8.18 3.29 -0.90
CA THR A 130 -7.03 4.17 -1.14
C THR A 130 -5.75 3.36 -1.44
N GLY A 131 -4.71 4.02 -1.96
CA GLY A 131 -3.43 3.40 -2.26
C GLY A 131 -2.54 3.15 -1.03
N LEU A 132 -3.11 2.80 0.12
CA LEU A 132 -2.37 2.48 1.34
C LEU A 132 -2.93 1.20 1.97
N TYR A 133 -2.02 0.25 2.18
CA TYR A 133 -2.35 -1.11 2.57
C TYR A 133 -1.36 -1.60 3.63
N PHE A 134 -1.87 -2.34 4.62
CA PHE A 134 -1.08 -3.05 5.62
C PHE A 134 -1.43 -4.52 5.57
N TYR A 135 -0.44 -5.38 5.64
CA TYR A 135 -0.59 -6.82 5.54
C TYR A 135 0.29 -7.52 6.59
N ASP A 136 -0.21 -8.64 7.11
CA ASP A 136 0.66 -9.65 7.67
C ASP A 136 1.54 -10.31 6.59
N ASN A 137 2.47 -11.15 7.01
CA ASN A 137 3.45 -11.75 6.11
C ASN A 137 2.84 -12.70 5.05
N SER A 138 1.59 -13.17 5.24
CA SER A 138 0.95 -14.10 4.30
C SER A 138 0.78 -13.50 2.89
N VAL A 139 0.85 -12.18 2.76
CA VAL A 139 0.77 -11.46 1.48
C VAL A 139 1.86 -11.86 0.48
N VAL A 140 3.01 -12.37 0.94
CA VAL A 140 4.09 -12.82 0.05
C VAL A 140 3.70 -14.08 -0.73
N ASP A 141 2.83 -14.92 -0.16
CA ASP A 141 2.37 -16.16 -0.78
C ASP A 141 1.16 -15.97 -1.71
N ILE A 142 0.36 -14.92 -1.49
CA ILE A 142 -0.89 -14.67 -2.25
C ILE A 142 -0.67 -14.52 -3.76
N PRO A 143 0.31 -13.76 -4.26
CA PRO A 143 0.53 -13.58 -5.71
C PRO A 143 0.89 -14.87 -6.46
N ARG A 144 1.18 -15.97 -5.74
CA ARG A 144 1.56 -17.27 -6.30
C ARG A 144 0.37 -18.23 -6.43
N ALA A 145 -0.78 -17.90 -5.85
CA ALA A 145 -2.01 -18.68 -5.89
C ALA A 145 -2.88 -18.31 -7.11
#